data_AF-A0A6L7LY18-F1
#
_entry.id   AF-A0A6L7LY18-F1
#
_cell.length_a   1.000
_cell.length_b   1.000
_cell.length_c   1.000
_cell.angle_alpha   90.00
_cell.angle_beta   90.00
_cell.angle_gamma   90.00
#
_symmetry.space_group_name_H-M   'P 1'
#
loop_
_entity.id
_entity.type
_entity.pdbx_description
1 polymer ?
#
loop_
_entity_poly.entity_id
_entity_poly.type
_entity_poly.pdbx_seq_one_letter_code
_entity_poly.pdbx_strand_id
1 'polypeptide(L)'
;MNDTPEERIANGRFNWLARYRHIRGDQGVSVRLVGPVNGQPQELARFDCLRADPHYHIAFFDRNEIFPVTDKDDSFGFVRRNVIDNLEKLVCLCGGDVPTEQELFNHHQILRTLGARVRHIYEFNQSIC
;
A
#
# COMPACT_ATOMS: atom_id res chain seq x y z
N MET A 1 -13.35 14.90 10.88
CA MET A 1 -11.93 14.66 10.53
C MET A 1 -11.92 14.23 9.07
N ASN A 2 -11.12 14.90 8.24
CA ASN A 2 -11.09 14.66 6.80
C ASN A 2 -9.84 13.84 6.45
N ASP A 3 -9.97 12.93 5.49
CA ASP A 3 -8.83 12.20 4.91
C ASP A 3 -7.84 13.19 4.28
N THR A 4 -6.55 12.86 4.28
CA THR A 4 -5.55 13.69 3.59
C THR A 4 -5.67 13.53 2.07
N PRO A 5 -5.18 14.51 1.30
CA PRO A 5 -4.85 14.29 -0.10
C PRO A 5 -3.99 13.04 -0.26
N GLU A 6 -4.22 12.30 -1.35
CA GLU A 6 -3.47 11.09 -1.66
C GLU A 6 -2.10 11.47 -2.24
N GLU A 7 -1.03 11.05 -1.57
CA GLU A 7 0.34 11.22 -2.01
C GLU A 7 0.71 10.12 -3.00
N ARG A 8 1.10 10.51 -4.21
CA ARG A 8 1.51 9.59 -5.27
C ARG A 8 3.03 9.50 -5.35
N ILE A 9 3.53 8.27 -5.42
CA ILE A 9 4.92 7.93 -5.69
C ILE A 9 4.94 7.07 -6.95
N ALA A 10 5.29 7.70 -8.08
CA ALA A 10 5.32 7.04 -9.38
C ALA A 10 6.50 6.06 -9.49
N ASN A 11 6.25 4.90 -10.10
CA ASN A 11 7.25 3.88 -10.42
C ASN A 11 6.98 3.27 -11.81
N GLY A 12 7.11 4.08 -12.85
CA GLY A 12 6.74 3.67 -14.21
C GLY A 12 5.24 3.37 -14.30
N ARG A 13 4.89 2.16 -14.74
CA ARG A 13 3.49 1.73 -14.86
C ARG A 13 2.85 1.40 -13.51
N PHE A 14 3.67 1.16 -12.48
CA PHE A 14 3.21 0.92 -11.12
C PHE A 14 3.27 2.21 -10.30
N ASN A 15 2.33 2.40 -9.40
CA ASN A 15 2.23 3.58 -8.57
C ASN A 15 1.91 3.19 -7.13
N TRP A 16 2.60 3.85 -6.21
CA TRP A 16 2.27 3.81 -4.80
C TRP A 16 1.44 5.03 -4.44
N LEU A 17 0.35 4.81 -3.72
CA LEU A 17 -0.55 5.86 -3.27
C LEU A 17 -0.67 5.76 -1.76
N ALA A 18 -0.42 6.84 -1.03
CA ALA A 18 -0.52 6.86 0.42
C ALA A 18 -1.47 7.97 0.87
N ARG A 19 -2.36 7.67 1.83
CA ARG A 19 -3.22 8.68 2.44
C ARG A 19 -3.55 8.32 3.88
N TYR A 20 -3.64 9.34 4.74
CA TYR A 20 -4.21 9.18 6.06
C TYR A 20 -5.74 9.12 5.95
N ARG A 21 -6.36 8.18 6.68
CA ARG A 21 -7.80 7.97 6.65
C ARG A 21 -8.40 7.84 8.03
N HIS A 22 -9.66 8.25 8.12
CA HIS A 22 -10.55 7.96 9.25
C HIS A 22 -11.68 7.05 8.78
N ILE A 23 -11.71 5.81 9.28
CA ILE A 23 -12.70 4.81 8.88
C ILE A 23 -13.29 4.15 10.12
N ARG A 24 -14.63 4.24 10.27
CA ARG A 24 -15.41 3.52 11.29
C ARG A 24 -14.88 3.68 12.73
N GLY A 25 -14.33 4.85 13.07
CA GLY A 25 -13.76 5.11 14.41
C GLY A 25 -12.32 4.66 14.59
N ASP A 26 -11.70 4.09 13.56
CA ASP A 26 -10.27 3.83 13.46
C ASP A 26 -9.60 4.86 12.54
N GLN A 27 -8.28 4.96 12.65
CA GLN A 27 -7.47 5.89 11.87
C GLN A 27 -6.09 5.34 11.59
N GLY A 28 -5.51 5.75 10.46
CA GLY A 28 -4.16 5.38 10.08
C GLY A 28 -3.86 5.64 8.62
N VAL A 29 -2.70 5.17 8.16
CA VAL A 29 -2.27 5.36 6.78
C VAL A 29 -2.70 4.17 5.94
N SER A 30 -3.38 4.46 4.85
CA SER A 30 -3.69 3.51 3.78
C SER A 30 -2.65 3.66 2.67
N VAL A 31 -2.02 2.56 2.29
CA VAL A 31 -1.02 2.49 1.23
C VAL A 31 -1.53 1.55 0.14
N ARG A 32 -1.63 2.02 -1.09
CA ARG A 32 -2.14 1.25 -2.23
C ARG A 32 -1.07 1.09 -3.28
N LEU A 33 -1.02 -0.10 -3.87
CA LEU A 33 -0.26 -0.38 -5.08
C LEU A 33 -1.24 -0.42 -6.25
N VAL A 34 -1.00 0.42 -7.24
CA VAL A 34 -1.76 0.48 -8.50
C VAL A 34 -0.84 0.08 -9.64
N GLY A 35 -1.34 -0.73 -10.57
CA GLY A 35 -0.58 -1.14 -11.75
C GLY A 35 -1.48 -1.58 -12.91
N PRO A 36 -0.90 -1.87 -14.07
CA PRO A 36 -1.65 -2.27 -15.26
C PRO A 36 -2.22 -3.68 -15.10
N VAL A 37 -3.54 -3.80 -15.24
CA VAL A 37 -4.28 -5.06 -15.41
C VAL A 37 -5.06 -4.93 -16.71
N ASN A 38 -4.78 -5.80 -17.68
CA ASN A 38 -5.35 -5.72 -19.03
C ASN A 38 -5.22 -4.31 -19.66
N GLY A 39 -4.07 -3.65 -19.46
CA GLY A 39 -3.80 -2.31 -19.99
C GLY A 39 -4.47 -1.15 -19.25
N GLN A 40 -5.20 -1.40 -18.16
CA GLN A 40 -5.86 -0.37 -17.35
C GLN A 40 -5.23 -0.28 -15.95
N PRO A 41 -5.03 0.93 -15.39
CA PRO A 41 -4.54 1.07 -14.03
C PRO A 41 -5.60 0.61 -13.03
N GLN A 42 -5.29 -0.45 -12.28
CA GLN A 42 -6.14 -1.01 -11.24
C GLN A 42 -5.39 -1.11 -9.91
N GLU A 43 -6.13 -1.05 -8.81
CA GLU A 43 -5.59 -1.37 -7.49
C GLU A 43 -5.27 -2.87 -7.44
N LEU A 44 -4.01 -3.19 -7.16
CA LEU A 44 -3.54 -4.57 -7.04
C LEU A 44 -3.58 -5.01 -5.57
N ALA A 45 -3.16 -4.12 -4.68
CA ALA A 45 -3.14 -4.36 -3.25
C ALA A 45 -3.33 -3.05 -2.47
N ARG A 46 -3.90 -3.16 -1.28
CA ARG A 46 -4.01 -2.07 -0.32
C ARG A 46 -3.64 -2.55 1.07
N PHE A 47 -2.86 -1.77 1.75
CA PHE A 47 -2.43 -2.00 3.12
C PHE A 47 -3.02 -0.90 3.98
N ASP A 48 -3.93 -1.29 4.85
CA ASP A 48 -4.58 -0.40 5.79
C ASP A 48 -3.87 -0.55 7.13
N CYS A 49 -2.87 0.31 7.35
CA CYS A 49 -2.12 0.39 8.60
C CYS A 49 -2.92 1.23 9.62
N LEU A 50 -4.12 0.76 9.94
CA LEU A 50 -5.00 1.38 10.94
C LEU A 50 -4.52 1.04 12.34
N ARG A 51 -4.91 1.87 13.31
CA ARG A 51 -4.43 1.75 14.69
C ARG A 51 -5.01 0.53 15.42
N ALA A 52 -6.31 0.24 15.26
CA ALA A 52 -6.97 -0.85 15.98
C ALA A 52 -7.00 -2.15 15.18
N ASP A 53 -7.25 -2.04 13.87
CA ASP A 53 -7.42 -3.17 12.97
C ASP A 53 -6.54 -3.06 11.72
N PRO A 54 -5.21 -3.22 11.83
CA PRO A 54 -4.34 -3.24 10.66
C PRO A 54 -4.59 -4.50 9.82
N HIS A 55 -4.87 -4.31 8.53
CA HIS A 55 -5.16 -5.40 7.59
C HIS A 55 -4.69 -5.03 6.18
N TYR A 56 -4.64 -6.03 5.29
CA TYR A 56 -4.43 -5.77 3.87
C TYR A 56 -5.50 -6.41 3.01
N HIS A 57 -5.72 -5.78 1.86
CA HIS A 57 -6.62 -6.19 0.81
C HIS A 57 -5.80 -6.61 -0.40
N ILE A 58 -6.12 -7.76 -0.97
CA ILE A 58 -5.75 -8.07 -2.34
C ILE A 58 -6.96 -7.70 -3.20
N ALA A 59 -6.79 -6.75 -4.11
CA ALA A 59 -7.84 -6.27 -4.99
C ALA A 59 -7.67 -6.95 -6.35
N PHE A 60 -8.36 -8.08 -6.55
CA PHE A 60 -8.34 -8.83 -7.82
C PHE A 60 -9.76 -9.07 -8.29
N PHE A 61 -10.14 -8.68 -9.52
CA PHE A 61 -11.41 -9.05 -10.17
C PHE A 61 -12.61 -9.09 -9.20
N ASP A 62 -12.89 -7.96 -8.55
CA ASP A 62 -13.96 -7.78 -7.54
C ASP A 62 -13.84 -8.58 -6.23
N ARG A 63 -12.73 -9.28 -6.00
CA ARG A 63 -12.41 -9.89 -4.71
C ARG A 63 -11.74 -8.86 -3.83
N ASN A 64 -12.38 -8.57 -2.71
CA ASN A 64 -11.85 -7.74 -1.64
C ASN A 64 -11.45 -8.65 -0.47
N GLU A 65 -10.48 -9.54 -0.70
CA GLU A 65 -10.02 -10.48 0.32
C GLU A 65 -9.21 -9.74 1.37
N ILE A 66 -9.66 -9.85 2.63
CA ILE A 66 -9.08 -9.16 3.78
C ILE A 66 -8.23 -10.14 4.57
N PHE A 67 -6.98 -9.76 4.80
CA PHE A 67 -6.04 -10.54 5.58
C PHE A 67 -5.58 -9.72 6.79
N PRO A 68 -5.74 -10.24 8.02
CA PRO A 68 -5.31 -9.53 9.22
C PRO A 68 -3.79 -9.46 9.27
N VAL A 69 -3.25 -8.32 9.72
CA VAL A 69 -1.84 -8.21 10.04
C VAL A 69 -1.63 -8.73 11.47
N THR A 70 -0.87 -9.81 11.61
CA THR A 70 -0.59 -10.44 12.91
C THR A 70 0.39 -9.64 13.76
N ASP A 71 1.18 -8.76 13.14
CA ASP A 71 2.17 -7.90 13.77
C ASP A 71 1.66 -6.45 13.80
N LYS A 72 0.84 -6.14 14.82
CA LYS A 72 0.17 -4.84 14.94
C LYS A 72 1.14 -3.69 15.23
N ASP A 73 2.27 -3.99 15.87
CA ASP A 73 3.27 -3.00 16.28
C ASP A 73 4.23 -2.62 15.13
N ASP A 74 4.39 -3.48 14.11
CA ASP A 74 5.15 -3.20 12.89
C ASP A 74 4.31 -3.47 11.62
N SER A 75 3.09 -2.94 11.58
CA SER A 75 2.20 -3.08 10.43
C SER A 75 2.86 -2.63 9.12
N PHE A 76 3.66 -1.56 9.15
CA PHE A 76 4.43 -1.11 8.00
C PHE A 76 5.56 -2.08 7.60
N GLY A 77 6.33 -2.61 8.55
CA GLY A 77 7.33 -3.62 8.24
C GLY A 77 6.71 -4.92 7.75
N PHE A 78 5.49 -5.26 8.18
CA PHE A 78 4.71 -6.33 7.57
C PHE A 78 4.37 -6.05 6.11
N VAL A 79 3.92 -4.84 5.76
CA VAL A 79 3.73 -4.42 4.35
C VAL A 79 5.04 -4.56 3.58
N ARG A 80 6.12 -4.04 4.15
CA ARG A 80 7.44 -4.09 3.52
C ARG A 80 7.85 -5.54 3.23
N ARG A 81 7.76 -6.44 4.22
CA ARG A 81 8.12 -7.86 4.07
C ARG A 81 7.21 -8.56 3.05
N ASN A 82 5.90 -8.45 3.20
CA ASN A 82 4.97 -9.19 2.35
C ASN A 82 4.87 -8.65 0.92
N VAL A 83 4.97 -7.34 0.71
CA VAL A 83 4.93 -6.77 -0.66
C VAL A 83 6.26 -6.91 -1.36
N ILE A 84 7.39 -6.64 -0.70
CA ILE A 84 8.70 -6.79 -1.35
C ILE A 84 8.88 -8.23 -1.83
N ASP A 85 8.66 -9.18 -0.93
CA ASP A 85 9.00 -10.57 -1.20
C ASP A 85 7.97 -11.26 -2.12
N ASN A 86 6.82 -10.61 -2.36
CA ASN A 86 5.75 -11.19 -3.18
C ASN A 86 5.22 -10.26 -4.26
N LEU A 87 5.85 -9.13 -4.59
CA LEU A 87 5.31 -8.18 -5.58
C LEU A 87 5.01 -8.87 -6.91
N GLU A 88 5.98 -9.59 -7.46
CA GLU A 88 5.81 -10.32 -8.72
C GLU A 88 4.64 -11.31 -8.64
N LYS A 89 4.56 -12.06 -7.52
CA LYS A 89 3.45 -12.99 -7.26
C LYS A 89 2.12 -12.26 -7.12
N LEU A 90 2.06 -11.13 -6.44
CA LEU A 90 0.85 -10.31 -6.25
C LEU A 90 0.38 -9.76 -7.59
N VAL A 91 1.27 -9.20 -8.41
CA VAL A 91 0.94 -8.71 -9.75
C VAL A 91 0.44 -9.86 -10.64
N CYS A 92 1.12 -11.01 -10.60
CA CYS A 92 0.72 -12.20 -11.36
C CYS A 92 -0.63 -12.76 -10.90
N LEU A 93 -0.85 -12.89 -9.58
CA LEU A 93 -2.13 -13.26 -8.99
C LEU A 93 -3.23 -12.28 -9.38
N CYS A 94 -2.89 -11.00 -9.55
CA CYS A 94 -3.83 -9.98 -9.95
C CYS A 94 -4.19 -10.00 -11.45
N GLY A 95 -3.59 -10.90 -12.24
CA GLY A 95 -3.70 -10.86 -13.71
C GLY A 95 -3.06 -9.61 -14.31
N GLY A 96 -2.20 -8.94 -13.56
CA GLY A 96 -1.47 -7.75 -14.00
C GLY A 96 -0.26 -8.11 -14.84
N ASP A 97 0.23 -7.13 -15.60
CA ASP A 97 1.43 -7.31 -16.41
C ASP A 97 2.65 -7.55 -15.51
N VAL A 98 3.43 -8.58 -15.78
CA VAL A 98 4.64 -8.89 -15.01
C VAL A 98 5.58 -7.65 -15.00
N PRO A 99 6.04 -7.19 -13.82
CA PRO A 99 6.97 -6.07 -13.75
C PRO A 99 8.33 -6.43 -14.36
N THR A 100 8.98 -5.47 -15.01
CA THR A 100 10.38 -5.61 -15.46
C THR A 100 11.34 -5.63 -14.26
N GLU A 101 12.55 -6.18 -14.45
CA GLU A 101 13.59 -6.15 -13.41
C GLU A 101 13.89 -4.75 -12.89
N GLN A 102 13.87 -3.74 -13.77
CA GLN A 102 14.06 -2.35 -13.39
C GLN A 102 12.90 -1.82 -12.54
N GLU A 103 11.65 -2.16 -12.88
CA GLU A 103 10.46 -1.79 -12.10
C GLU A 103 10.51 -2.45 -10.71
N LEU A 104 10.92 -3.72 -10.62
CA LEU A 104 11.14 -4.43 -9.36
C LEU A 104 12.23 -3.74 -8.53
N PHE A 105 13.39 -3.43 -9.14
CA PHE A 105 14.49 -2.74 -8.46
C PHE A 105 14.05 -1.37 -7.91
N ASN A 106 13.37 -0.56 -8.72
CA ASN A 106 12.87 0.74 -8.30
C ASN A 106 11.85 0.60 -7.16
N HIS A 107 11.00 -0.44 -7.22
CA HIS A 107 10.04 -0.73 -6.18
C HIS A 107 10.71 -1.05 -4.83
N HIS A 108 11.79 -1.82 -4.84
CA HIS A 108 12.61 -2.04 -3.65
C HIS A 108 13.17 -0.74 -3.07
N GLN A 109 13.67 0.18 -3.91
CA GLN A 109 14.17 1.48 -3.45
C GLN A 109 13.06 2.36 -2.87
N ILE A 110 11.88 2.38 -3.50
CA ILE A 110 10.72 3.11 -2.99
C ILE A 110 10.29 2.54 -1.65
N LEU A 111 10.16 1.22 -1.50
CA LEU A 111 9.72 0.62 -0.24
C LEU A 111 10.69 0.83 0.93
N ARG A 112 11.99 1.00 0.66
CA ARG A 112 12.97 1.43 1.68
C ARG A 112 12.71 2.84 2.21
N THR A 113 12.20 3.74 1.37
CA THR A 113 11.91 5.14 1.73
C THR A 113 10.46 5.39 2.11
N LEU A 114 9.55 4.51 1.67
CA LEU A 114 8.11 4.62 1.90
C LEU A 114 7.78 4.64 3.38
N GLY A 115 8.54 3.90 4.21
CA GLY A 115 8.32 3.88 5.66
C GLY A 115 8.52 5.23 6.31
N ALA A 116 9.54 5.98 5.89
CA ALA A 116 9.78 7.33 6.38
C ALA A 116 8.66 8.29 5.92
N ARG A 117 8.19 8.15 4.68
CA ARG A 117 7.09 8.98 4.13
C ARG A 117 5.75 8.68 4.82
N VAL A 118 5.41 7.41 5.00
CA VAL A 118 4.21 6.97 5.73
C VAL A 118 4.24 7.44 7.18
N ARG A 119 5.39 7.33 7.85
CA ARG A 119 5.56 7.86 9.21
C ARG A 119 5.37 9.36 9.26
N HIS A 120 5.94 10.10 8.31
CA HIS A 120 5.76 11.56 8.22
C HIS A 120 4.28 11.94 8.00
N ILE A 121 3.57 11.23 7.12
CA ILE A 121 2.11 11.43 6.93
C ILE A 121 1.37 11.17 8.25
N TYR A 122 1.69 10.08 8.95
CA TYR A 122 1.05 9.75 10.22
C TYR A 122 1.32 10.80 11.32
N GLU A 123 2.59 11.16 11.55
CA GLU A 123 3.00 12.12 12.57
C GLU A 123 2.48 13.53 12.30
N PHE A 124 2.51 13.99 11.04
CA PHE A 124 1.93 15.26 10.63
C PHE A 124 0.43 15.33 10.92
N ASN A 125 -0.31 14.23 10.75
CA ASN A 125 -1.75 14.21 11.02
C ASN A 125 -2.09 14.01 12.50
N GLN A 126 -1.17 13.47 13.30
CA GLN A 126 -1.28 13.42 14.76
C GLN A 126 -1.01 14.78 15.43
N SER A 127 -0.19 15.63 14.82
CA SER A 127 0.24 16.92 15.40
C SER A 127 -0.68 18.11 15.11
N ILE A 128 -1.70 17.92 14.27
CA ILE A 128 -2.71 18.95 13.92
C ILE A 128 -4.00 18.79 14.76
N CYS A 129 -3.96 17.96 15.81
CA CYS A 129 -5.02 17.78 16.80
C CYS A 129 -4.65 18.41 18.15
#